data_AF-A0A2V6TH73-F1
#
_entry.id   AF-A0A2V6TH73-F1
#
_cell.length_a   1.000
_cell.length_b   1.000
_cell.length_c   1.000
_cell.angle_alpha   90.00
_cell.angle_beta   90.00
_cell.angle_gamma   90.00
#
_symmetry.space_group_name_H-M   'P 1'
#
loop_
_entity.id
_entity.type
_entity.pdbx_description
1 polymer ?
#
loop_
_entity_poly.entity_id
_entity_poly.type
_entity_poly.pdbx_seq_one_letter_code
_entity_poly.pdbx_strand_id
1 'polypeptide(L)'
;MIDTKTADKELQTYIRPQTFPVAIRMLKPGEPIPERARRPARDFKKLSMSCQVIDMSRRYGWMIALTREDHICSLGITAIGFDKPLPIYNVGTLCEGMYTETKEAGQRSEAAIDKFSPGEYETLLVAPLDRATFEPHVVCIYANPAQVMRLTQAALWKRGGRLASSFEGRAVCADIIVTTMQTGEPQVILPCSGDRIFGQTQDHEMAFSIPWARMEEIVEGLRGTHNGGIRYPITQFMEYEAKLPPRYMEVNRLWDAEKGKVSLTNRDRVVAAYKRSFADRVPVYPIVASFAGTLDGLSIEEYCTNPIKAITAMMNYYERYQPDVVLAYNDLAKEAEAFGCKVKYSDYVVPSIEGHVLEDKANLAALRMPDPYKTARLPGFIEQCAALVKAAPPAAMGAVAVGPWTIAMLLRNPEMMLLDTFEDPQFIHDLMRVTTDFCKVWGDAIVKTKIGLSFSEPTASISLVSPDNYRDFIAPYHKELVDYFKAKKVGLTTHICGTTYPIFEDIIGCGFTTVSFDLDQQADPKLHVDQLERFVEVAKGRAVAIGNVDATRFEKTTKEEMEADVRRCIDAAAKHSGFILSTSCEIPPRSNPEIVKWFMDSAHDFGRYERILG
;
A
#
# COMPACT_ATOMS: atom_id res chain seq x y z
N MET A 1 -45.93 37.75 16.17
CA MET A 1 -44.71 38.51 15.89
C MET A 1 -43.71 38.25 16.99
N ILE A 2 -42.69 37.48 16.64
CA ILE A 2 -41.55 37.14 17.48
C ILE A 2 -40.79 38.41 17.93
N ASP A 3 -40.30 38.45 19.17
CA ASP A 3 -39.41 39.53 19.64
C ASP A 3 -37.93 39.23 19.29
N THR A 4 -37.09 40.26 19.32
CA THR A 4 -35.68 40.17 18.90
C THR A 4 -34.85 39.20 19.74
N LYS A 5 -35.09 39.10 21.05
CA LYS A 5 -34.35 38.18 21.93
C LYS A 5 -34.74 36.74 21.68
N THR A 6 -36.04 36.47 21.48
CA THR A 6 -36.52 35.13 21.12
C THR A 6 -35.97 34.72 19.74
N ALA A 7 -35.98 35.63 18.77
CA ALA A 7 -35.41 35.38 17.44
C ALA A 7 -33.91 35.03 17.51
N ASP A 8 -33.12 35.80 18.26
CA ASP A 8 -31.69 35.50 18.46
C ASP A 8 -31.47 34.13 19.10
N LYS A 9 -32.21 33.80 20.17
CA LYS A 9 -32.11 32.50 20.86
C LYS A 9 -32.36 31.31 19.92
N GLU A 10 -33.35 31.42 19.03
CA GLU A 10 -33.66 30.37 18.06
C GLU A 10 -32.56 30.26 16.98
N LEU A 11 -31.99 31.38 16.52
CA LEU A 11 -30.82 31.38 15.63
C LEU A 11 -29.60 30.74 16.31
N GLN A 12 -29.32 31.06 17.58
CA GLN A 12 -28.25 30.43 18.34
C GLN A 12 -28.45 28.91 18.46
N THR A 13 -29.70 28.46 18.59
CA THR A 13 -30.03 27.05 18.72
C THR A 13 -29.80 26.28 17.41
N TYR A 14 -30.35 26.76 16.29
CA TYR A 14 -30.36 26.00 15.04
C TYR A 14 -29.24 26.35 14.05
N ILE A 15 -28.73 27.58 14.10
CA ILE A 15 -27.71 28.07 13.18
C ILE A 15 -26.34 28.14 13.87
N ARG A 16 -26.29 28.48 15.15
CA ARG A 16 -25.04 28.67 15.92
C ARG A 16 -24.08 29.65 15.21
N PRO A 17 -24.53 30.88 14.90
CA PRO A 17 -23.72 31.84 14.16
C PRO A 17 -22.44 32.18 14.92
N GLN A 18 -21.34 32.41 14.19
CA GLN A 18 -20.02 32.70 14.80
C GLN A 18 -19.94 34.11 15.41
N THR A 19 -20.79 35.02 14.95
CA THR A 19 -20.91 36.41 15.41
C THR A 19 -22.37 36.74 15.68
N PHE A 20 -22.66 37.85 16.36
CA PHE A 20 -24.06 38.23 16.63
C PHE A 20 -24.84 38.43 15.31
N PRO A 21 -26.04 37.83 15.15
CA PRO A 21 -27.02 38.32 14.18
C PRO A 21 -27.25 39.81 14.39
N VAL A 22 -27.34 40.59 13.31
CA VAL A 22 -27.44 42.05 13.37
C VAL A 22 -28.84 42.50 13.00
N ALA A 23 -29.51 43.21 13.91
CA ALA A 23 -30.71 43.97 13.65
C ALA A 23 -30.36 45.28 12.94
N ILE A 24 -31.04 45.57 11.82
CA ILE A 24 -30.83 46.75 10.99
C ILE A 24 -32.14 47.52 10.85
N ARG A 25 -32.10 48.83 11.09
CA ARG A 25 -33.22 49.76 10.88
C ARG A 25 -32.75 51.00 10.14
N MET A 26 -33.51 51.43 9.16
CA MET A 26 -33.31 52.70 8.45
C MET A 26 -34.27 53.74 9.07
N LEU A 27 -33.73 54.81 9.66
CA LEU A 27 -34.53 55.86 10.30
C LEU A 27 -34.84 56.97 9.29
N LYS A 28 -36.11 57.36 9.22
CA LYS A 28 -36.57 58.47 8.38
C LYS A 28 -36.11 59.83 8.94
N PRO A 29 -36.15 60.89 8.11
CA PRO A 29 -35.94 62.25 8.61
C PRO A 29 -36.78 62.57 9.86
N GLY A 30 -36.11 63.04 10.91
CA GLY A 30 -36.75 63.40 12.19
C GLY A 30 -36.99 62.25 13.17
N GLU A 31 -36.72 60.99 12.82
CA GLU A 31 -36.73 59.89 13.80
C GLU A 31 -35.52 59.99 14.75
N PRO A 32 -35.70 59.90 16.08
CA PRO A 32 -34.60 60.08 17.03
C PRO A 32 -33.62 58.89 16.99
N ILE A 33 -32.32 59.20 16.97
CA ILE A 33 -31.26 58.21 17.16
C ILE A 33 -31.22 57.80 18.64
N PRO A 34 -31.23 56.50 19.00
CA PRO A 34 -31.10 56.07 20.38
C PRO A 34 -29.85 56.62 21.06
N GLU A 35 -29.99 57.12 22.30
CA GLU A 35 -28.90 57.81 23.01
C GLU A 35 -27.63 56.97 23.18
N ARG A 36 -27.79 55.65 23.34
CA ARG A 36 -26.69 54.69 23.48
C ARG A 36 -26.03 54.28 22.15
N ALA A 37 -26.59 54.69 21.02
CA ALA A 37 -26.01 54.40 19.72
C ALA A 37 -24.74 55.23 19.52
N ARG A 38 -23.65 54.55 19.16
CA ARG A 38 -22.38 55.20 18.82
C ARG A 38 -22.46 55.77 17.41
N ARG A 39 -21.88 56.95 17.18
CA ARG A 39 -21.73 57.58 15.87
C ARG A 39 -20.24 57.68 15.52
N PRO A 40 -19.78 57.15 14.38
CA PRO A 40 -18.36 57.14 14.04
C PRO A 40 -17.65 58.50 14.10
N ALA A 41 -18.20 59.54 13.47
CA ALA A 41 -17.56 60.85 13.43
C ALA A 41 -17.60 61.52 14.82
N ARG A 42 -18.70 61.33 15.56
CA ARG A 42 -18.88 61.88 16.91
C ARG A 42 -17.95 61.23 17.93
N ASP A 43 -17.96 59.90 18.01
CA ASP A 43 -17.39 59.13 19.12
C ASP A 43 -16.01 58.54 18.82
N PHE A 44 -15.75 58.18 17.56
CA PHE A 44 -14.47 57.60 17.15
C PHE A 44 -13.57 58.63 16.46
N LYS A 45 -14.11 59.80 16.10
CA LYS A 45 -13.44 60.83 15.29
C LYS A 45 -12.90 60.25 13.98
N LYS A 46 -13.65 59.32 13.39
CA LYS A 46 -13.36 58.63 12.14
C LYS A 46 -14.64 58.51 11.32
N LEU A 47 -14.49 58.43 10.00
CA LEU A 47 -15.60 58.04 9.13
C LEU A 47 -15.63 56.51 8.99
N SER A 48 -16.79 55.96 8.66
CA SER A 48 -17.02 54.53 8.51
C SER A 48 -17.88 54.22 7.27
N MET A 49 -18.19 52.95 7.05
CA MET A 49 -18.96 52.44 5.92
C MET A 49 -20.06 51.52 6.43
N SER A 50 -21.14 51.33 5.66
CA SER A 50 -22.24 50.41 6.03
C SER A 50 -21.76 49.00 6.42
N CYS A 51 -20.87 48.40 5.61
CA CYS A 51 -20.27 47.09 5.92
C CYS A 51 -19.51 47.09 7.24
N GLN A 52 -18.68 48.10 7.47
CA GLN A 52 -17.86 48.22 8.66
C GLN A 52 -18.71 48.38 9.93
N VAL A 53 -19.78 49.19 9.91
CA VAL A 53 -20.65 49.33 11.09
C VAL A 53 -21.47 48.07 11.38
N ILE A 54 -21.89 47.34 10.35
CA ILE A 54 -22.53 46.02 10.51
C ILE A 54 -21.55 45.04 11.16
N ASP A 55 -20.29 45.01 10.70
CA ASP A 55 -19.28 44.12 11.27
C ASP A 55 -18.88 44.50 12.70
N MET A 56 -18.71 45.79 12.98
CA MET A 56 -18.50 46.28 14.35
C MET A 56 -19.66 45.89 15.27
N SER A 57 -20.90 45.97 14.79
CA SER A 57 -22.07 45.50 15.53
C SER A 57 -21.97 44.00 15.81
N ARG A 58 -21.71 43.17 14.79
CA ARG A 58 -21.68 41.70 14.96
C ARG A 58 -20.49 41.17 15.76
N ARG A 59 -19.36 41.89 15.79
CA ARG A 59 -18.13 41.46 16.49
C ARG A 59 -17.92 42.15 17.82
N TYR A 60 -18.10 43.47 17.90
CA TYR A 60 -17.89 44.24 19.13
C TYR A 60 -19.17 44.31 19.99
N GLY A 61 -20.32 43.98 19.41
CA GLY A 61 -21.59 43.99 20.12
C GLY A 61 -22.13 45.39 20.38
N TRP A 62 -21.75 46.37 19.54
CA TRP A 62 -22.14 47.77 19.69
C TRP A 62 -23.38 48.11 18.87
N MET A 63 -24.25 48.95 19.42
CA MET A 63 -25.25 49.68 18.65
C MET A 63 -24.59 50.88 18.00
N ILE A 64 -24.71 51.01 16.67
CA ILE A 64 -24.08 52.06 15.89
C ILE A 64 -25.12 52.73 14.99
N ALA A 65 -25.11 54.05 15.00
CA ALA A 65 -25.86 54.88 14.07
C ALA A 65 -24.89 55.50 13.07
N LEU A 66 -25.13 55.26 11.78
CA LEU A 66 -24.34 55.81 10.69
C LEU A 66 -25.22 56.81 9.93
N THR A 67 -24.87 58.10 10.01
CA THR A 67 -25.51 59.17 9.24
C THR A 67 -24.67 59.54 8.01
N ARG A 68 -25.15 60.46 7.17
CA ARG A 68 -24.38 60.99 6.04
C ARG A 68 -23.01 61.57 6.45
N GLU A 69 -22.93 62.24 7.59
CA GLU A 69 -21.69 62.84 8.11
C GLU A 69 -20.68 61.78 8.59
N ASP A 70 -21.16 60.60 8.98
CA ASP A 70 -20.32 59.51 9.48
C ASP A 70 -19.79 58.62 8.35
N HIS A 71 -20.35 58.73 7.14
CA HIS A 71 -20.18 57.75 6.06
C HIS A 71 -19.12 58.20 5.03
N ILE A 72 -18.14 57.36 4.72
CA ILE A 72 -17.08 57.64 3.73
C ILE A 72 -17.28 56.94 2.38
N CYS A 73 -17.91 55.76 2.35
CA CYS A 73 -18.05 54.99 1.12
C CYS A 73 -19.16 55.56 0.21
N SER A 74 -18.76 56.12 -0.94
CA SER A 74 -19.67 56.71 -1.93
C SER A 74 -20.72 55.72 -2.45
N LEU A 75 -20.33 54.45 -2.65
CA LEU A 75 -21.26 53.40 -3.08
C LEU A 75 -22.35 53.16 -2.04
N GLY A 76 -21.97 53.07 -0.76
CA GLY A 76 -22.90 52.88 0.34
C GLY A 76 -23.83 54.08 0.53
N ILE A 77 -23.29 55.30 0.46
CA ILE A 77 -24.06 56.56 0.54
C ILE A 77 -25.16 56.60 -0.52
N THR A 78 -24.80 56.26 -1.77
CA THR A 78 -25.76 56.23 -2.88
C THR A 78 -26.77 55.10 -2.74
N ALA A 79 -26.34 53.89 -2.36
CA ALA A 79 -27.22 52.74 -2.18
C ALA A 79 -28.31 52.99 -1.13
N ILE A 80 -27.91 53.47 0.06
CA ILE A 80 -28.85 53.68 1.17
C ILE A 80 -29.58 55.04 1.14
N GLY A 81 -29.37 55.84 0.09
CA GLY A 81 -30.14 57.08 -0.17
C GLY A 81 -29.72 58.29 0.67
N PHE A 82 -28.52 58.30 1.26
CA PHE A 82 -28.06 59.43 2.09
C PHE A 82 -27.66 60.68 1.31
N ASP A 83 -27.39 60.53 0.01
CA ASP A 83 -27.07 61.65 -0.86
C ASP A 83 -27.46 61.35 -2.31
N LYS A 84 -27.57 62.39 -3.13
CA LYS A 84 -27.91 62.24 -4.54
C LYS A 84 -26.71 61.69 -5.32
N PRO A 85 -26.89 60.68 -6.19
CA PRO A 85 -25.80 60.22 -7.05
C PRO A 85 -25.35 61.35 -8.00
N LEU A 86 -24.04 61.55 -8.11
CA LEU A 86 -23.44 62.46 -9.09
C LEU A 86 -23.36 61.78 -10.47
N PRO A 87 -23.28 62.55 -11.59
CA PRO A 87 -23.21 61.98 -12.94
C PRO A 87 -22.13 60.91 -13.14
N ILE A 88 -21.00 61.01 -12.42
CA ILE A 88 -19.90 60.04 -12.45
C ILE A 88 -20.33 58.60 -12.07
N TYR A 89 -21.40 58.47 -11.27
CA TYR A 89 -21.94 57.18 -10.83
C TYR A 89 -22.72 56.44 -11.94
N ASN A 90 -23.12 57.13 -13.02
CA ASN A 90 -23.98 56.55 -14.06
C ASN A 90 -23.23 56.35 -15.39
N VAL A 91 -21.90 56.49 -15.38
CA VAL A 91 -21.06 56.46 -16.58
C VAL A 91 -20.00 55.36 -16.53
N GLY A 92 -20.17 54.35 -15.66
CA GLY A 92 -19.33 53.17 -15.57
C GLY A 92 -17.96 53.40 -14.94
N THR A 93 -17.65 54.64 -14.56
CA THR A 93 -16.31 55.06 -14.15
C THR A 93 -15.88 54.40 -12.84
N LEU A 94 -16.81 54.00 -11.97
CA LEU A 94 -16.46 53.36 -10.69
C LEU A 94 -16.20 51.86 -10.84
N CYS A 95 -16.48 51.27 -12.01
CA CYS A 95 -16.30 49.86 -12.32
C CYS A 95 -15.18 49.62 -13.34
N GLU A 96 -15.02 50.51 -14.32
CA GLU A 96 -14.04 50.39 -15.40
C GLU A 96 -12.61 50.23 -14.84
N GLY A 97 -11.89 49.22 -15.33
CA GLY A 97 -10.51 48.91 -14.92
C GLY A 97 -10.38 48.26 -13.54
N MET A 98 -11.47 48.14 -12.77
CA MET A 98 -11.47 47.49 -11.45
C MET A 98 -12.35 46.23 -11.42
N TYR A 99 -13.55 46.30 -11.99
CA TYR A 99 -14.54 45.22 -12.04
C TYR A 99 -15.00 44.90 -13.47
N THR A 100 -14.93 45.88 -14.38
CA THR A 100 -15.34 45.72 -15.78
C THR A 100 -14.27 46.25 -16.72
N GLU A 101 -14.17 45.67 -17.91
CA GLU A 101 -13.22 46.11 -18.94
C GLU A 101 -13.57 47.50 -19.51
N THR A 102 -14.87 47.78 -19.70
CA THR A 102 -15.34 49.03 -20.31
C THR A 102 -16.33 49.78 -19.42
N LYS A 103 -16.52 51.09 -19.71
CA LYS A 103 -17.57 51.91 -19.09
C LYS A 103 -18.97 51.39 -19.37
N GLU A 104 -19.27 50.91 -20.56
CA GLU A 104 -20.61 50.40 -20.90
C GLU A 104 -20.98 49.17 -20.07
N ALA A 105 -19.99 48.30 -19.82
CA ALA A 105 -20.17 47.20 -18.86
C ALA A 105 -20.34 47.72 -17.43
N GLY A 106 -19.53 48.70 -17.03
CA GLY A 106 -19.62 49.34 -15.72
C GLY A 106 -20.97 50.01 -15.45
N GLN A 107 -21.56 50.67 -16.46
CA GLN A 107 -22.87 51.30 -16.39
C GLN A 107 -23.97 50.28 -16.10
N ARG A 108 -23.91 49.09 -16.70
CA ARG A 108 -24.87 48.01 -16.41
C ARG A 108 -24.75 47.56 -14.96
N SER A 109 -23.53 47.42 -14.44
CA SER A 109 -23.30 47.08 -13.03
C SER A 109 -23.81 48.16 -12.08
N GLU A 110 -23.51 49.44 -12.34
CA GLU A 110 -23.98 50.55 -11.50
C GLU A 110 -25.51 50.71 -11.51
N ALA A 111 -26.14 50.44 -12.66
CA ALA A 111 -27.59 50.48 -12.83
C ALA A 111 -28.31 49.31 -12.12
N ALA A 112 -27.66 48.15 -11.98
CA ALA A 112 -28.23 46.97 -11.34
C ALA A 112 -28.32 47.08 -9.80
N ILE A 113 -27.52 47.94 -9.18
CA ILE A 113 -27.54 48.15 -7.73
C ILE A 113 -28.87 48.78 -7.31
N ASP A 114 -29.61 48.10 -6.44
CA ASP A 114 -30.82 48.63 -5.81
C ASP A 114 -30.49 49.81 -4.88
N LYS A 115 -31.32 50.87 -4.94
CA LYS A 115 -31.08 52.13 -4.22
C LYS A 115 -32.38 52.62 -3.55
N PHE A 116 -32.27 53.21 -2.37
CA PHE A 116 -33.33 54.05 -1.81
C PHE A 116 -33.38 55.41 -2.50
N SER A 117 -34.53 56.09 -2.39
CA SER A 117 -34.66 57.45 -2.90
C SER A 117 -33.79 58.41 -2.05
N PRO A 118 -33.10 59.39 -2.65
CA PRO A 118 -32.32 60.35 -1.89
C PRO A 118 -33.16 61.09 -0.84
N GLY A 119 -32.72 61.06 0.43
CA GLY A 119 -33.42 61.68 1.56
C GLY A 119 -34.59 60.87 2.12
N GLU A 120 -34.84 59.65 1.63
CA GLU A 120 -35.85 58.74 2.19
C GLU A 120 -35.50 58.33 3.63
N TYR A 121 -34.21 58.16 3.92
CA TYR A 121 -33.67 57.83 5.22
C TYR A 121 -32.43 58.68 5.54
N GLU A 122 -32.24 59.02 6.82
CA GLU A 122 -31.10 59.84 7.28
C GLU A 122 -30.08 59.05 8.10
N THR A 123 -30.49 57.91 8.67
CA THR A 123 -29.62 57.12 9.55
C THR A 123 -29.80 55.62 9.33
N LEU A 124 -28.67 54.92 9.25
CA LEU A 124 -28.56 53.46 9.30
C LEU A 124 -28.24 53.09 10.74
N LEU A 125 -29.19 52.46 11.41
CA LEU A 125 -29.06 52.00 12.78
C LEU A 125 -28.85 50.49 12.79
N VAL A 126 -27.75 50.03 13.40
CA VAL A 126 -27.39 48.61 13.51
C VAL A 126 -27.11 48.25 14.96
N ALA A 127 -27.51 47.06 15.38
CA ALA A 127 -27.22 46.52 16.71
C ALA A 127 -27.21 44.98 16.68
N PRO A 128 -26.53 44.31 17.63
CA PRO A 128 -26.77 42.89 17.87
C PRO A 128 -28.26 42.64 18.10
N LEU A 129 -28.80 41.57 17.52
CA LEU A 129 -30.22 41.29 17.53
C LEU A 129 -30.78 41.18 18.96
N ASP A 130 -30.07 40.50 19.85
CA ASP A 130 -30.41 40.35 21.27
C ASP A 130 -30.37 41.66 22.08
N ARG A 131 -29.70 42.70 21.55
CA ARG A 131 -29.50 44.01 22.18
C ARG A 131 -30.25 45.14 21.48
N ALA A 132 -30.98 44.85 20.40
CA ALA A 132 -31.75 45.84 19.68
C ALA A 132 -32.89 46.36 20.56
N THR A 133 -32.94 47.68 20.76
CA THR A 133 -34.02 48.39 21.48
C THR A 133 -35.04 48.98 20.51
N PHE A 134 -35.06 48.50 19.27
CA PHE A 134 -35.91 48.95 18.18
C PHE A 134 -36.37 47.74 17.39
N GLU A 135 -37.48 47.89 16.67
CA GLU A 135 -37.93 46.89 15.71
C GLU A 135 -37.12 47.01 14.41
N PRO A 136 -36.39 45.97 13.99
CA PRO A 136 -35.59 46.04 12.77
C PRO A 136 -36.48 46.01 11.53
N HIS A 137 -35.95 46.55 10.43
CA HIS A 137 -36.49 46.25 9.10
C HIS A 137 -35.88 44.96 8.55
N VAL A 138 -34.61 44.71 8.87
CA VAL A 138 -33.84 43.55 8.39
C VAL A 138 -33.02 42.95 9.52
N VAL A 139 -32.89 41.63 9.52
CA VAL A 139 -31.88 40.89 10.30
C VAL A 139 -30.84 40.33 9.33
N CYS A 140 -29.56 40.64 9.55
CA CYS A 140 -28.45 40.12 8.77
C CYS A 140 -27.64 39.10 9.59
N ILE A 141 -27.38 37.95 9.01
CA ILE A 141 -26.61 36.87 9.62
C ILE A 141 -25.41 36.57 8.73
N TYR A 142 -24.20 36.73 9.25
CA TYR A 142 -23.00 36.21 8.62
C TYR A 142 -22.77 34.77 9.07
N ALA A 143 -22.62 33.86 8.11
CA ALA A 143 -22.59 32.42 8.37
C ALA A 143 -21.80 31.68 7.28
N ASN A 144 -21.34 30.46 7.56
CA ASN A 144 -20.70 29.63 6.54
C ASN A 144 -21.75 29.05 5.55
N PRO A 145 -21.34 28.45 4.42
CA PRO A 145 -22.27 27.91 3.43
C PRO A 145 -23.25 26.87 3.98
N ALA A 146 -22.84 26.03 4.94
CA ALA A 146 -23.72 25.04 5.55
C ALA A 146 -24.81 25.67 6.44
N GLN A 147 -24.47 26.76 7.14
CA GLN A 147 -25.42 27.55 7.92
C GLN A 147 -26.38 28.33 7.01
N VAL A 148 -25.88 28.93 5.92
CA VAL A 148 -26.72 29.57 4.90
C VAL A 148 -27.67 28.56 4.26
N MET A 149 -27.21 27.34 3.96
CA MET A 149 -28.08 26.26 3.49
C MET A 149 -29.23 25.98 4.46
N ARG A 150 -28.96 25.96 5.79
CA ARG A 150 -30.03 25.80 6.80
C ARG A 150 -31.03 26.96 6.79
N LEU A 151 -30.56 28.20 6.65
CA LEU A 151 -31.41 29.39 6.54
C LEU A 151 -32.27 29.36 5.26
N THR A 152 -31.70 28.93 4.13
CA THR A 152 -32.43 28.72 2.87
C THR A 152 -33.50 27.63 3.02
N GLN A 153 -33.18 26.50 3.64
CA GLN A 153 -34.15 25.43 3.91
C GLN A 153 -35.28 25.92 4.83
N ALA A 154 -34.97 26.78 5.80
CA ALA A 154 -35.98 27.40 6.65
C ALA A 154 -36.89 28.36 5.87
N ALA A 155 -36.34 29.21 5.01
CA ALA A 155 -37.10 30.11 4.14
C ALA A 155 -38.04 29.39 3.17
N LEU A 156 -37.68 28.15 2.79
CA LEU A 156 -38.46 27.31 1.89
C LEU A 156 -39.36 26.31 2.61
N TRP A 157 -39.33 26.23 3.95
CA TRP A 157 -40.06 25.21 4.71
C TRP A 157 -41.57 25.20 4.40
N LYS A 158 -42.21 26.38 4.41
CA LYS A 158 -43.64 26.51 4.09
C LYS A 158 -43.91 26.62 2.59
N ARG A 159 -42.97 27.19 1.84
CA ARG A 159 -43.19 27.60 0.44
C ARG A 159 -42.77 26.55 -0.58
N GLY A 160 -41.84 25.67 -0.23
CA GLY A 160 -41.14 24.81 -1.18
C GLY A 160 -40.40 25.62 -2.26
N GLY A 161 -39.98 24.95 -3.34
CA GLY A 161 -39.41 25.62 -4.51
C GLY A 161 -37.96 26.09 -4.32
N ARG A 162 -37.67 27.32 -4.74
CA ARG A 162 -36.31 27.91 -4.78
C ARG A 162 -36.34 29.33 -4.21
N LEU A 163 -35.27 29.70 -3.50
CA LEU A 163 -35.03 31.09 -3.08
C LEU A 163 -34.19 31.77 -4.17
N ALA A 164 -34.67 32.89 -4.68
CA ALA A 164 -33.99 33.65 -5.74
C ALA A 164 -33.20 34.81 -5.10
N SER A 165 -31.91 34.87 -5.43
CA SER A 165 -31.02 35.98 -5.11
C SER A 165 -30.08 36.21 -6.28
N SER A 166 -29.57 37.43 -6.42
CA SER A 166 -28.62 37.84 -7.44
C SER A 166 -27.31 38.30 -6.79
N PHE A 167 -26.20 38.14 -7.51
CA PHE A 167 -24.87 38.42 -6.96
C PHE A 167 -24.07 39.28 -7.93
N GLU A 168 -23.56 40.40 -7.44
CA GLU A 168 -22.74 41.32 -8.25
C GLU A 168 -21.29 41.44 -7.77
N GLY A 169 -20.97 40.88 -6.59
CA GLY A 169 -19.62 40.95 -6.02
C GLY A 169 -19.17 42.37 -5.65
N ARG A 170 -20.11 43.32 -5.60
CA ARG A 170 -19.94 44.74 -5.25
C ARG A 170 -21.11 45.19 -4.36
N ALA A 171 -20.98 46.37 -3.77
CA ALA A 171 -22.04 47.09 -3.04
C ALA A 171 -22.96 46.26 -2.13
N VAL A 172 -22.44 45.23 -1.44
CA VAL A 172 -23.24 44.27 -0.64
C VAL A 172 -24.17 44.90 0.40
N CYS A 173 -23.90 46.12 0.86
CA CYS A 173 -24.82 46.85 1.74
C CYS A 173 -26.17 47.12 1.07
N ALA A 174 -26.22 47.23 -0.25
CA ALA A 174 -27.46 47.29 -1.04
C ALA A 174 -28.21 45.95 -0.93
N ASP A 175 -27.56 44.81 -1.19
CA ASP A 175 -28.18 43.49 -1.09
C ASP A 175 -28.74 43.22 0.31
N ILE A 176 -27.93 43.49 1.35
CA ILE A 176 -28.28 43.26 2.76
C ILE A 176 -29.48 44.13 3.15
N ILE A 177 -29.49 45.40 2.77
CA ILE A 177 -30.43 46.39 3.31
C ILE A 177 -31.52 46.71 2.29
N VAL A 178 -31.13 47.29 1.15
CA VAL A 178 -32.03 47.90 0.17
C VAL A 178 -32.85 46.83 -0.55
N THR A 179 -32.18 45.87 -1.20
CA THR A 179 -32.84 44.77 -1.94
C THR A 179 -33.75 43.97 -1.02
N THR A 180 -33.27 43.66 0.20
CA THR A 180 -34.06 42.91 1.19
C THR A 180 -35.31 43.67 1.62
N MET A 181 -35.21 44.98 1.86
CA MET A 181 -36.37 45.81 2.22
C MET A 181 -37.34 46.02 1.05
N GLN A 182 -36.84 46.25 -0.16
CA GLN A 182 -37.66 46.51 -1.34
C GLN A 182 -38.40 45.26 -1.83
N THR A 183 -37.74 44.10 -1.83
CA THR A 183 -38.35 42.85 -2.26
C THR A 183 -39.25 42.22 -1.21
N GLY A 184 -39.00 42.48 0.07
CA GLY A 184 -39.67 41.79 1.18
C GLY A 184 -39.32 40.29 1.25
N GLU A 185 -38.25 39.86 0.57
CA GLU A 185 -37.80 38.47 0.49
C GLU A 185 -36.38 38.32 1.07
N PRO A 186 -36.07 37.20 1.78
CA PRO A 186 -34.74 36.91 2.28
C PRO A 186 -33.73 36.77 1.13
N GLN A 187 -32.52 37.25 1.35
CA GLN A 187 -31.44 37.16 0.37
C GLN A 187 -30.33 36.24 0.86
N VAL A 188 -29.88 35.34 -0.02
CA VAL A 188 -28.57 34.70 0.09
C VAL A 188 -27.56 35.64 -0.54
N ILE A 189 -26.56 36.04 0.22
CA ILE A 189 -25.66 37.13 -0.16
C ILE A 189 -24.22 36.62 -0.20
N LEU A 190 -23.53 36.97 -1.27
CA LEU A 190 -22.09 36.75 -1.43
C LEU A 190 -21.36 38.05 -1.06
N PRO A 191 -20.66 38.10 0.09
CA PRO A 191 -19.90 39.28 0.51
C PRO A 191 -18.92 39.77 -0.56
N CYS A 192 -19.03 41.05 -0.91
CA CYS A 192 -18.19 41.70 -1.92
C CYS A 192 -16.76 41.95 -1.43
N SER A 193 -15.84 42.31 -2.34
CA SER A 193 -14.46 42.62 -1.97
C SER A 193 -14.36 43.74 -0.92
N GLY A 194 -15.22 44.76 -1.03
CA GLY A 194 -15.26 45.85 -0.05
C GLY A 194 -15.68 45.39 1.35
N ASP A 195 -16.61 44.45 1.45
CA ASP A 195 -17.03 43.89 2.74
C ASP A 195 -15.95 42.98 3.34
N ARG A 196 -15.25 42.21 2.52
CA ARG A 196 -14.11 41.40 2.96
C ARG A 196 -12.94 42.25 3.44
N ILE A 197 -12.60 43.31 2.70
CA ILE A 197 -11.46 44.18 3.01
C ILE A 197 -11.78 45.15 4.14
N PHE A 198 -12.90 45.87 4.08
CA PHE A 198 -13.20 46.95 5.02
C PHE A 198 -14.14 46.52 6.16
N GLY A 199 -15.05 45.59 5.87
CA GLY A 199 -15.92 44.94 6.85
C GLY A 199 -15.29 43.70 7.48
N GLN A 200 -14.09 43.27 7.06
CA GLN A 200 -13.37 42.12 7.65
C GLN A 200 -14.15 40.79 7.61
N THR A 201 -15.05 40.64 6.64
CA THR A 201 -15.76 39.38 6.38
C THR A 201 -14.79 38.30 5.90
N GLN A 202 -14.82 37.12 6.52
CA GLN A 202 -13.86 36.04 6.28
C GLN A 202 -14.17 35.25 5.00
N ASP A 203 -13.16 34.61 4.41
CA ASP A 203 -13.27 33.85 3.15
C ASP A 203 -14.36 32.77 3.16
N HIS A 204 -14.56 32.12 4.31
CA HIS A 204 -15.61 31.11 4.48
C HIS A 204 -16.99 31.68 4.83
N GLU A 205 -17.13 32.99 4.99
CA GLU A 205 -18.40 33.64 5.34
C GLU A 205 -19.20 34.03 4.10
N MET A 206 -20.49 33.77 4.20
CA MET A 206 -21.58 34.31 3.40
C MET A 206 -22.48 35.16 4.31
N ALA A 207 -23.40 35.92 3.73
CA ALA A 207 -24.43 36.62 4.48
C ALA A 207 -25.83 36.12 4.08
N PHE A 208 -26.76 36.21 5.01
CA PHE A 208 -28.18 35.95 4.78
C PHE A 208 -28.99 37.04 5.47
N SER A 209 -29.78 37.77 4.70
CA SER A 209 -30.65 38.83 5.22
C SER A 209 -32.10 38.35 5.27
N ILE A 210 -32.82 38.77 6.31
CA ILE A 210 -34.20 38.38 6.57
C ILE A 210 -35.01 39.66 6.78
N PRO A 211 -36.03 39.95 5.95
CA PRO A 211 -37.00 40.98 6.26
C PRO A 211 -37.67 40.65 7.60
N TRP A 212 -37.75 41.60 8.53
CA TRP A 212 -38.23 41.33 9.89
C TRP A 212 -39.64 40.70 9.92
N ALA A 213 -40.51 41.13 9.00
CA ALA A 213 -41.85 40.56 8.82
C ALA A 213 -41.86 39.04 8.53
N ARG A 214 -40.73 38.46 8.09
CA ARG A 214 -40.57 37.03 7.82
C ARG A 214 -39.77 36.27 8.87
N MET A 215 -39.29 36.93 9.94
CA MET A 215 -38.45 36.29 10.95
C MET A 215 -39.15 35.12 11.65
N GLU A 216 -40.44 35.26 11.96
CA GLU A 216 -41.26 34.21 12.58
C GLU A 216 -41.38 32.98 11.67
N GLU A 217 -41.60 33.19 10.36
CA GLU A 217 -41.62 32.12 9.34
C GLU A 217 -40.27 31.37 9.27
N ILE A 218 -39.16 32.09 9.34
CA ILE A 218 -37.81 31.49 9.33
C ILE A 218 -37.56 30.65 10.57
N VAL A 219 -37.91 31.15 11.77
CA VAL A 219 -37.75 30.38 13.02
C VAL A 219 -38.59 29.11 13.00
N GLU A 220 -39.83 29.19 12.53
CA GLU A 220 -40.67 28.00 12.34
C GLU A 220 -40.05 27.02 11.34
N GLY A 221 -39.48 27.51 10.24
CA GLY A 221 -38.80 26.69 9.24
C GLY A 221 -37.54 26.00 9.78
N LEU A 222 -36.76 26.69 10.60
CA LEU A 222 -35.59 26.11 11.28
C LEU A 222 -36.01 24.98 12.21
N ARG A 223 -37.04 25.21 13.04
CA ARG A 223 -37.61 24.20 13.95
C ARG A 223 -38.20 23.01 13.19
N GLY A 224 -39.00 23.27 12.16
CA GLY A 224 -39.67 22.23 11.36
C GLY A 224 -38.66 21.31 10.65
N THR A 225 -37.70 21.90 9.95
CA THR A 225 -36.65 21.12 9.27
C THR A 225 -35.72 20.39 10.25
N HIS A 226 -35.46 20.96 11.43
CA HIS A 226 -34.69 20.28 12.49
C HIS A 226 -35.39 19.02 13.01
N ASN A 227 -36.71 19.12 13.24
CA ASN A 227 -37.53 17.96 13.64
C ASN A 227 -37.58 16.90 12.54
N GLY A 228 -37.49 17.30 11.27
CA GLY A 228 -37.34 16.41 10.12
C GLY A 228 -35.93 15.79 9.95
N GLY A 229 -35.01 16.00 10.90
CA GLY A 229 -33.67 15.42 10.89
C GLY A 229 -32.59 16.27 10.21
N ILE A 230 -32.94 17.42 9.63
CA ILE A 230 -31.97 18.32 8.99
C ILE A 230 -31.37 19.25 10.04
N ARG A 231 -30.11 19.02 10.41
CA ARG A 231 -29.46 19.69 11.55
C ARG A 231 -28.18 20.41 11.16
N TYR A 232 -27.76 21.33 12.02
CA TYR A 232 -26.41 21.91 11.99
C TYR A 232 -25.74 21.71 13.35
N PRO A 233 -24.44 21.32 13.41
CA PRO A 233 -23.59 20.91 12.28
C PRO A 233 -24.16 19.75 11.45
N ILE A 234 -23.74 19.64 10.18
CA ILE A 234 -24.21 18.58 9.28
C ILE A 234 -23.75 17.23 9.84
N THR A 235 -24.69 16.32 10.06
CA THR A 235 -24.40 14.96 10.52
C THR A 235 -23.54 14.23 9.50
N GLN A 236 -22.38 13.74 9.93
CA GLN A 236 -21.50 12.91 9.12
C GLN A 236 -21.94 11.45 9.24
N PHE A 237 -22.09 10.76 8.11
CA PHE A 237 -22.38 9.33 8.10
C PHE A 237 -21.08 8.54 8.35
N MET A 238 -21.02 7.81 9.46
CA MET A 238 -19.82 7.09 9.91
C MET A 238 -20.02 5.55 9.95
N GLU A 239 -21.19 5.05 9.54
CA GLU A 239 -21.50 3.60 9.53
C GLU A 239 -20.95 2.92 8.27
N TYR A 240 -19.63 3.02 8.07
CA TYR A 240 -18.92 2.27 7.04
C TYR A 240 -17.80 1.45 7.67
N GLU A 241 -17.48 0.30 7.07
CA GLU A 241 -16.33 -0.51 7.46
C GLU A 241 -15.06 0.05 6.81
N ALA A 242 -14.07 0.43 7.62
CA ALA A 242 -12.78 0.88 7.12
C ALA A 242 -11.89 -0.32 6.76
N LYS A 243 -11.36 -0.34 5.53
CA LYS A 243 -10.35 -1.33 5.13
C LYS A 243 -8.97 -0.90 5.62
N LEU A 244 -8.37 -1.67 6.52
CA LEU A 244 -7.00 -1.44 6.97
C LEU A 244 -5.97 -1.95 5.95
N PRO A 245 -4.75 -1.38 5.92
CA PRO A 245 -3.66 -1.89 5.10
C PRO A 245 -3.37 -3.38 5.38
N PRO A 246 -3.07 -4.22 4.36
CA PRO A 246 -2.84 -5.66 4.54
C PRO A 246 -1.77 -6.02 5.58
N ARG A 247 -0.74 -5.18 5.73
CA ARG A 247 0.33 -5.40 6.74
C ARG A 247 -0.19 -5.30 8.18
N TYR A 248 -1.19 -4.46 8.44
CA TYR A 248 -1.79 -4.35 9.78
C TYR A 248 -2.71 -5.53 10.05
N MET A 249 -3.36 -6.06 9.00
CA MET A 249 -4.22 -7.24 9.10
C MET A 249 -3.45 -8.54 9.38
N GLU A 250 -2.13 -8.56 9.20
CA GLU A 250 -1.30 -9.73 9.48
C GLU A 250 -1.37 -10.13 10.97
N VAL A 251 -1.44 -9.16 11.88
CA VAL A 251 -1.61 -9.42 13.31
C VAL A 251 -2.94 -10.10 13.59
N ASN A 252 -4.02 -9.64 12.96
CA ASN A 252 -5.34 -10.27 13.08
C ASN A 252 -5.33 -11.70 12.56
N ARG A 253 -4.65 -11.96 11.43
CA ARG A 253 -4.48 -13.31 10.88
C ARG A 253 -3.79 -14.25 11.88
N LEU A 254 -2.75 -13.78 12.56
CA LEU A 254 -2.04 -14.57 13.57
C LEU A 254 -2.87 -14.78 14.84
N TRP A 255 -3.59 -13.77 15.32
CA TRP A 255 -4.52 -13.96 16.45
C TRP A 255 -5.67 -14.91 16.15
N ASP A 256 -6.22 -14.85 14.93
CA ASP A 256 -7.25 -15.80 14.52
C ASP A 256 -6.68 -17.22 14.44
N ALA A 257 -5.41 -17.38 14.06
CA ALA A 257 -4.72 -18.67 14.11
C ALA A 257 -4.51 -19.19 15.53
N GLU A 258 -4.01 -18.33 16.43
CA GLU A 258 -3.80 -18.65 17.85
C GLU A 258 -5.11 -19.05 18.54
N LYS A 259 -6.23 -18.38 18.20
CA LYS A 259 -7.56 -18.67 18.75
C LYS A 259 -8.27 -19.83 18.04
N GLY A 260 -7.60 -20.53 17.11
CA GLY A 260 -8.16 -21.67 16.38
C GLY A 260 -9.28 -21.32 15.41
N LYS A 261 -9.46 -20.04 15.05
CA LYS A 261 -10.43 -19.61 14.03
C LYS A 261 -9.92 -19.88 12.61
N VAL A 262 -8.60 -19.93 12.42
CA VAL A 262 -7.94 -20.28 11.17
C VAL A 262 -6.83 -21.29 11.48
N SER A 263 -6.64 -22.30 10.64
CA SER A 263 -5.49 -23.22 10.76
C SER A 263 -4.39 -22.79 9.80
N LEU A 264 -3.16 -22.63 10.28
CA LEU A 264 -2.00 -22.38 9.43
C LEU A 264 -1.52 -23.68 8.80
N THR A 265 -1.54 -23.75 7.47
CA THR A 265 -1.02 -24.91 6.75
C THR A 265 0.52 -24.89 6.71
N ASN A 266 1.11 -26.05 6.42
CA ASN A 266 2.53 -26.19 6.15
C ASN A 266 3.02 -25.22 5.05
N ARG A 267 2.22 -25.08 3.98
CA ARG A 267 2.44 -24.10 2.92
C ARG A 267 2.43 -22.65 3.41
N ASP A 268 1.55 -22.29 4.34
CA ASP A 268 1.46 -20.91 4.85
C ASP A 268 2.73 -20.48 5.58
N ARG A 269 3.40 -21.40 6.29
CA ARG A 269 4.70 -21.15 6.95
C ARG A 269 5.80 -20.84 5.94
N VAL A 270 5.85 -21.61 4.84
CA VAL A 270 6.79 -21.34 3.75
C VAL A 270 6.50 -19.98 3.12
N VAL A 271 5.23 -19.69 2.81
CA VAL A 271 4.83 -18.39 2.23
C VAL A 271 5.21 -17.24 3.16
N ALA A 272 5.07 -17.39 4.48
CA ALA A 272 5.50 -16.38 5.44
C ALA A 272 7.01 -16.10 5.33
N ALA A 273 7.86 -17.14 5.25
CA ALA A 273 9.30 -16.97 5.04
C ALA A 273 9.62 -16.21 3.74
N TYR A 274 8.97 -16.57 2.63
CA TYR A 274 9.14 -15.85 1.35
C TYR A 274 8.69 -14.38 1.41
N LYS A 275 7.65 -14.08 2.19
CA LYS A 275 7.16 -12.71 2.41
C LYS A 275 7.95 -11.92 3.45
N ARG A 276 8.95 -12.54 4.10
CA ARG A 276 9.65 -11.99 5.29
C ARG A 276 8.66 -11.62 6.41
N SER A 277 7.61 -12.44 6.54
CA SER A 277 6.61 -12.36 7.60
C SER A 277 6.80 -13.54 8.55
N PHE A 278 5.98 -13.58 9.60
CA PHE A 278 6.00 -14.62 10.60
C PHE A 278 4.76 -15.52 10.49
N ALA A 279 4.93 -16.77 10.89
CA ALA A 279 3.86 -17.73 11.13
C ALA A 279 3.89 -18.11 12.62
N ASP A 280 3.38 -19.28 12.98
CA ASP A 280 3.52 -19.90 14.30
C ASP A 280 4.95 -20.41 14.56
N ARG A 281 5.61 -20.98 13.54
CA ARG A 281 6.99 -21.48 13.62
C ARG A 281 7.76 -21.35 12.30
N VAL A 282 9.08 -21.50 12.37
CA VAL A 282 9.97 -21.63 11.22
C VAL A 282 9.55 -22.84 10.37
N PRO A 283 9.39 -22.69 9.04
CA PRO A 283 9.13 -23.81 8.15
C PRO A 283 10.35 -24.75 8.07
N VAL A 284 10.11 -26.05 7.98
CA VAL A 284 11.15 -27.09 7.98
C VAL A 284 10.89 -28.20 6.95
N TYR A 285 11.95 -28.67 6.30
CA TYR A 285 11.94 -29.94 5.57
C TYR A 285 13.37 -30.48 5.42
N PRO A 286 13.63 -31.79 5.55
CA PRO A 286 14.90 -32.38 5.11
C PRO A 286 14.88 -32.65 3.59
N ILE A 287 16.03 -32.55 2.94
CA ILE A 287 16.18 -32.94 1.53
C ILE A 287 16.33 -34.46 1.50
N VAL A 288 15.30 -35.16 1.01
CA VAL A 288 15.24 -36.64 1.12
C VAL A 288 15.54 -37.40 -0.17
N ALA A 289 15.06 -36.92 -1.33
CA ALA A 289 15.15 -37.64 -2.62
C ALA A 289 15.11 -39.17 -2.49
N SER A 290 16.24 -39.86 -2.73
CA SER A 290 16.30 -41.32 -2.79
C SER A 290 15.93 -41.99 -1.46
N PHE A 291 16.14 -41.32 -0.32
CA PHE A 291 15.70 -41.80 0.99
C PHE A 291 14.19 -42.06 1.04
N ALA A 292 13.37 -41.26 0.36
CA ALA A 292 11.92 -41.48 0.33
C ALA A 292 11.58 -42.83 -0.33
N GLY A 293 12.33 -43.22 -1.37
CA GLY A 293 12.16 -44.51 -2.06
C GLY A 293 12.59 -45.70 -1.20
N THR A 294 13.78 -45.63 -0.62
CA THR A 294 14.33 -46.72 0.22
C THR A 294 13.54 -46.90 1.52
N LEU A 295 12.95 -45.82 2.06
CA LEU A 295 12.04 -45.84 3.19
C LEU A 295 10.75 -46.68 2.93
N ASP A 296 10.41 -46.84 1.65
CA ASP A 296 9.32 -47.66 1.13
C ASP A 296 9.81 -49.00 0.54
N GLY A 297 11.10 -49.33 0.71
CA GLY A 297 11.69 -50.59 0.25
C GLY A 297 12.03 -50.64 -1.23
N LEU A 298 12.03 -49.51 -1.94
CA LEU A 298 12.46 -49.42 -3.34
C LEU A 298 13.99 -49.41 -3.46
N SER A 299 14.52 -49.91 -4.57
CA SER A 299 15.90 -49.59 -4.95
C SER A 299 16.03 -48.14 -5.40
N ILE A 300 17.26 -47.61 -5.39
CA ILE A 300 17.55 -46.25 -5.88
C ILE A 300 17.14 -46.12 -7.35
N GLU A 301 17.48 -47.12 -8.18
CA GLU A 301 17.10 -47.15 -9.59
C GLU A 301 15.58 -47.12 -9.79
N GLU A 302 14.83 -47.94 -9.03
CA GLU A 302 13.36 -47.96 -9.12
C GLU A 302 12.75 -46.61 -8.77
N TYR A 303 13.27 -45.94 -7.74
CA TYR A 303 12.82 -44.60 -7.36
C TYR A 303 13.15 -43.58 -8.46
N CYS A 304 14.37 -43.58 -8.99
CA CYS A 304 14.82 -42.59 -9.97
C CYS A 304 14.18 -42.74 -11.36
N THR A 305 13.77 -43.96 -11.74
CA THR A 305 13.33 -44.30 -13.10
C THR A 305 11.83 -44.54 -13.24
N ASN A 306 11.10 -44.76 -12.14
CA ASN A 306 9.65 -45.01 -12.17
C ASN A 306 8.85 -43.87 -11.50
N PRO A 307 8.26 -42.95 -12.28
CA PRO A 307 7.52 -41.80 -11.76
C PRO A 307 6.38 -42.16 -10.80
N ILE A 308 5.68 -43.27 -11.05
CA ILE A 308 4.55 -43.73 -10.22
C ILE A 308 5.05 -44.19 -8.86
N LYS A 309 6.11 -45.00 -8.82
CA LYS A 309 6.72 -45.43 -7.56
C LYS A 309 7.30 -44.23 -6.80
N ALA A 310 7.97 -43.32 -7.49
CA ALA A 310 8.56 -42.12 -6.90
C ALA A 310 7.52 -41.24 -6.21
N ILE A 311 6.38 -40.96 -6.88
CA ILE A 311 5.33 -40.14 -6.27
C ILE A 311 4.67 -40.85 -5.08
N THR A 312 4.43 -42.15 -5.16
CA THR A 312 3.90 -42.92 -4.03
C THR A 312 4.84 -42.84 -2.82
N ALA A 313 6.14 -43.03 -3.03
CA ALA A 313 7.13 -42.94 -1.95
C ALA A 313 7.19 -41.54 -1.33
N MET A 314 7.16 -40.48 -2.16
CA MET A 314 7.13 -39.10 -1.67
C MET A 314 5.86 -38.77 -0.87
N MET A 315 4.70 -39.29 -1.28
CA MET A 315 3.45 -39.08 -0.53
C MET A 315 3.44 -39.87 0.79
N ASN A 316 3.97 -41.10 0.80
CA ASN A 316 4.12 -41.87 2.03
C ASN A 316 5.10 -41.20 3.00
N TYR A 317 6.21 -40.66 2.50
CA TYR A 317 7.12 -39.82 3.27
C TYR A 317 6.40 -38.58 3.85
N TYR A 318 5.57 -37.91 3.04
CA TYR A 318 4.78 -36.77 3.50
C TYR A 318 3.81 -37.16 4.63
N GLU A 319 3.08 -38.27 4.51
CA GLU A 319 2.17 -38.73 5.57
C GLU A 319 2.91 -39.09 6.87
N ARG A 320 4.14 -39.60 6.77
CA ARG A 320 4.96 -39.97 7.94
C ARG A 320 5.51 -38.76 8.71
N TYR A 321 5.96 -37.72 8.00
CA TYR A 321 6.73 -36.63 8.64
C TYR A 321 6.11 -35.24 8.49
N GLN A 322 5.13 -35.06 7.60
CA GLN A 322 4.44 -33.81 7.31
C GLN A 322 5.38 -32.59 7.21
N PRO A 323 6.42 -32.63 6.34
CA PRO A 323 7.31 -31.51 6.16
C PRO A 323 6.59 -30.29 5.54
N ASP A 324 7.18 -29.11 5.71
CA ASP A 324 6.60 -27.88 5.17
C ASP A 324 6.83 -27.72 3.65
N VAL A 325 7.80 -28.46 3.10
CA VAL A 325 8.12 -28.52 1.67
C VAL A 325 8.24 -29.98 1.22
N VAL A 326 7.69 -30.31 0.05
CA VAL A 326 7.86 -31.61 -0.63
C VAL A 326 8.52 -31.37 -1.99
N LEU A 327 9.54 -32.16 -2.30
CA LEU A 327 10.30 -32.02 -3.54
C LEU A 327 10.05 -33.18 -4.50
N ALA A 328 9.80 -32.89 -5.77
CA ALA A 328 10.04 -33.82 -6.86
C ALA A 328 11.55 -33.80 -7.16
N TYR A 329 12.28 -34.81 -6.69
CA TYR A 329 13.73 -34.90 -6.83
C TYR A 329 14.16 -36.36 -6.92
N ASN A 330 14.72 -36.75 -8.08
CA ASN A 330 15.09 -38.14 -8.37
C ASN A 330 16.60 -38.33 -8.26
N ASP A 331 17.32 -37.61 -9.10
CA ASP A 331 18.78 -37.60 -9.20
C ASP A 331 19.22 -36.41 -10.07
N LEU A 332 20.55 -36.25 -10.17
CA LEU A 332 21.21 -35.20 -10.95
C LEU A 332 21.77 -35.72 -12.28
N ALA A 333 21.49 -36.97 -12.67
CA ALA A 333 21.98 -37.57 -13.91
C ALA A 333 20.99 -37.44 -15.08
N LYS A 334 19.69 -37.23 -14.82
CA LYS A 334 18.62 -37.22 -15.84
C LYS A 334 18.86 -36.21 -16.97
N GLU A 335 19.36 -35.01 -16.66
CA GLU A 335 19.62 -34.00 -17.68
C GLU A 335 20.79 -34.40 -18.59
N ALA A 336 21.89 -34.91 -18.02
CA ALA A 336 23.03 -35.38 -18.80
C ALA A 336 22.70 -36.63 -19.64
N GLU A 337 21.89 -37.55 -19.10
CA GLU A 337 21.36 -38.69 -19.84
C GLU A 337 20.52 -38.25 -21.05
N ALA A 338 19.74 -37.18 -20.92
CA ALA A 338 18.95 -36.65 -22.02
C ALA A 338 19.81 -36.14 -23.20
N PHE A 339 21.05 -35.74 -22.93
CA PHE A 339 22.05 -35.42 -23.96
C PHE A 339 22.81 -36.66 -24.48
N GLY A 340 22.58 -37.84 -23.89
CA GLY A 340 23.15 -39.12 -24.33
C GLY A 340 24.23 -39.70 -23.41
N CYS A 341 24.51 -39.09 -22.25
CA CYS A 341 25.45 -39.67 -21.29
C CYS A 341 24.92 -41.01 -20.75
N LYS A 342 25.84 -41.93 -20.42
CA LYS A 342 25.48 -43.23 -19.82
C LYS A 342 25.45 -43.10 -18.30
N VAL A 343 24.28 -43.40 -17.72
CA VAL A 343 24.07 -43.38 -16.28
C VAL A 343 24.43 -44.74 -15.68
N LYS A 344 25.08 -44.71 -14.53
CA LYS A 344 25.38 -45.86 -13.69
C LYS A 344 24.56 -45.79 -12.41
N TYR A 345 23.83 -46.87 -12.15
CA TYR A 345 23.06 -47.05 -10.92
C TYR A 345 23.84 -47.89 -9.91
N SER A 346 23.58 -47.65 -8.63
CA SER A 346 24.07 -48.49 -7.54
C SER A 346 23.03 -48.56 -6.42
N ASP A 347 23.12 -49.59 -5.58
CA ASP A 347 22.22 -49.78 -4.43
C ASP A 347 22.63 -49.00 -3.16
N TYR A 348 23.76 -48.28 -3.22
CA TYR A 348 24.39 -47.63 -2.07
C TYR A 348 24.56 -46.12 -2.25
N VAL A 349 24.95 -45.69 -3.44
CA VAL A 349 25.12 -44.29 -3.82
C VAL A 349 24.16 -43.89 -4.94
N VAL A 350 23.83 -42.60 -4.99
CA VAL A 350 22.98 -41.98 -6.02
C VAL A 350 23.56 -42.16 -7.44
N PRO A 351 22.73 -42.09 -8.49
CA PRO A 351 23.17 -42.31 -9.87
C PRO A 351 24.30 -41.37 -10.31
N SER A 352 25.28 -41.91 -11.04
CA SER A 352 26.44 -41.18 -11.55
C SER A 352 26.60 -41.36 -13.06
N ILE A 353 27.48 -40.57 -13.70
CA ILE A 353 27.78 -40.69 -15.13
C ILE A 353 29.02 -41.58 -15.32
N GLU A 354 28.88 -42.65 -16.11
CA GLU A 354 29.99 -43.55 -16.48
C GLU A 354 30.49 -43.28 -17.90
N GLY A 355 29.64 -42.74 -18.79
CA GLY A 355 30.03 -42.38 -20.16
C GLY A 355 29.64 -40.95 -20.51
N HIS A 356 30.62 -40.15 -20.93
CA HIS A 356 30.46 -38.73 -21.24
C HIS A 356 30.34 -38.53 -22.77
N VAL A 357 29.42 -37.66 -23.21
CA VAL A 357 29.19 -37.43 -24.66
C VAL A 357 30.19 -36.47 -25.30
N LEU A 358 30.88 -35.67 -24.49
CA LEU A 358 31.91 -34.73 -24.93
C LEU A 358 33.30 -35.17 -24.51
N GLU A 359 33.65 -36.47 -24.57
CA GLU A 359 35.06 -36.90 -24.47
C GLU A 359 35.93 -36.24 -25.56
N ASP A 360 35.38 -36.05 -26.76
CA ASP A 360 35.91 -35.18 -27.80
C ASP A 360 35.10 -33.86 -27.86
N LYS A 361 35.79 -32.73 -27.74
CA LYS A 361 35.19 -31.38 -27.81
C LYS A 361 34.47 -31.12 -29.14
N ALA A 362 34.95 -31.72 -30.23
CA ALA A 362 34.36 -31.53 -31.56
C ALA A 362 32.89 -31.99 -31.62
N ASN A 363 32.48 -32.91 -30.72
CA ASN A 363 31.11 -33.40 -30.64
C ASN A 363 30.11 -32.35 -30.15
N LEU A 364 30.57 -31.22 -29.58
CA LEU A 364 29.70 -30.12 -29.14
C LEU A 364 28.82 -29.61 -30.28
N ALA A 365 29.37 -29.47 -31.49
CA ALA A 365 28.63 -29.03 -32.67
C ALA A 365 27.53 -30.01 -33.13
N ALA A 366 27.64 -31.28 -32.71
CA ALA A 366 26.68 -32.33 -33.04
C ALA A 366 25.61 -32.55 -31.95
N LEU A 367 25.74 -31.90 -30.78
CA LEU A 367 24.77 -32.05 -29.70
C LEU A 367 23.40 -31.53 -30.14
N ARG A 368 22.38 -32.34 -29.89
CA ARG A 368 20.98 -31.98 -30.14
C ARG A 368 20.34 -31.57 -28.84
N MET A 369 19.59 -30.46 -28.86
CA MET A 369 18.81 -30.02 -27.72
C MET A 369 17.76 -31.08 -27.36
N PRO A 370 17.77 -31.63 -26.12
CA PRO A 370 16.78 -32.61 -25.70
C PRO A 370 15.37 -32.00 -25.65
N ASP A 371 14.35 -32.77 -26.04
CA ASP A 371 12.95 -32.38 -25.91
C ASP A 371 12.43 -32.82 -24.52
N PRO A 372 12.06 -31.89 -23.62
CA PRO A 372 11.52 -32.20 -22.30
C PRO A 372 10.40 -33.24 -22.27
N TYR A 373 9.62 -33.34 -23.35
CA TYR A 373 8.44 -34.20 -23.43
C TYR A 373 8.67 -35.51 -24.18
N LYS A 374 9.88 -35.75 -24.69
CA LYS A 374 10.18 -36.97 -25.48
C LYS A 374 11.50 -37.66 -25.14
N THR A 375 12.49 -36.94 -24.62
CA THR A 375 13.85 -37.45 -24.51
C THR A 375 14.12 -38.11 -23.16
N ALA A 376 14.58 -39.36 -23.19
CA ALA A 376 15.03 -40.13 -22.02
C ALA A 376 14.03 -40.05 -20.84
N ARG A 377 14.52 -39.78 -19.61
CA ARG A 377 13.71 -39.72 -18.38
C ARG A 377 13.01 -38.37 -18.13
N LEU A 378 13.24 -37.36 -18.98
CA LEU A 378 12.63 -36.04 -18.80
C LEU A 378 11.08 -36.07 -18.75
N PRO A 379 10.37 -36.81 -19.63
CA PRO A 379 8.91 -36.84 -19.61
C PRO A 379 8.36 -37.43 -18.32
N GLY A 380 8.99 -38.50 -17.82
CA GLY A 380 8.62 -39.13 -16.55
C GLY A 380 8.78 -38.19 -15.35
N PHE A 381 9.81 -37.35 -15.35
CA PHE A 381 9.96 -36.34 -14.30
C PHE A 381 8.89 -35.24 -14.36
N ILE A 382 8.46 -34.83 -15.57
CA ILE A 382 7.32 -33.92 -15.73
C ILE A 382 6.03 -34.56 -15.19
N GLU A 383 5.82 -35.86 -15.48
CA GLU A 383 4.68 -36.62 -14.95
C GLU A 383 4.69 -36.64 -13.42
N GLN A 384 5.84 -36.87 -12.80
CA GLN A 384 6.01 -36.83 -11.35
C GLN A 384 5.71 -35.44 -10.77
N CYS A 385 6.22 -34.36 -11.40
CA CYS A 385 5.92 -32.99 -10.99
C CYS A 385 4.41 -32.70 -11.04
N ALA A 386 3.75 -33.08 -12.14
CA ALA A 386 2.32 -32.89 -12.33
C ALA A 386 1.50 -33.73 -11.33
N ALA A 387 1.94 -34.96 -11.04
CA ALA A 387 1.31 -35.84 -10.06
C ALA A 387 1.39 -35.26 -8.64
N LEU A 388 2.53 -34.70 -8.23
CA LEU A 388 2.69 -34.05 -6.94
C LEU A 388 1.77 -32.82 -6.81
N VAL A 389 1.73 -31.96 -7.83
CA VAL A 389 0.83 -30.80 -7.85
C VAL A 389 -0.63 -31.23 -7.80
N LYS A 390 -1.00 -32.33 -8.47
CA LYS A 390 -2.36 -32.89 -8.44
C LYS A 390 -2.72 -33.48 -7.08
N ALA A 391 -1.77 -34.12 -6.40
CA ALA A 391 -1.97 -34.65 -5.05
C ALA A 391 -2.21 -33.55 -4.01
N ALA A 392 -1.65 -32.35 -4.26
CA ALA A 392 -1.86 -31.14 -3.47
C ALA A 392 -1.73 -31.36 -1.94
N PRO A 393 -0.62 -31.96 -1.44
CA PRO A 393 -0.37 -31.98 -0.01
C PRO A 393 -0.38 -30.55 0.53
N PRO A 394 -0.82 -30.31 1.78
CA PRO A 394 -0.87 -28.96 2.36
C PRO A 394 0.49 -28.31 2.63
N ALA A 395 1.54 -28.69 1.90
CA ALA A 395 2.91 -28.19 1.92
C ALA A 395 3.25 -27.36 0.67
N ALA A 396 4.37 -26.64 0.70
CA ALA A 396 4.95 -26.09 -0.52
C ALA A 396 5.53 -27.22 -1.39
N MET A 397 5.47 -27.08 -2.71
CA MET A 397 5.96 -28.09 -3.65
C MET A 397 7.03 -27.50 -4.55
N GLY A 398 8.16 -28.20 -4.69
CA GLY A 398 9.28 -27.81 -5.54
C GLY A 398 9.76 -28.96 -6.42
N ALA A 399 10.42 -28.64 -7.52
CA ALA A 399 11.11 -29.59 -8.38
C ALA A 399 12.60 -29.24 -8.42
N VAL A 400 13.44 -30.27 -8.43
CA VAL A 400 14.90 -30.13 -8.51
C VAL A 400 15.37 -30.50 -9.93
N ALA A 401 15.71 -29.47 -10.70
CA ALA A 401 16.44 -29.60 -11.96
C ALA A 401 17.94 -29.39 -11.72
N VAL A 402 18.78 -29.84 -12.64
CA VAL A 402 20.23 -29.57 -12.60
C VAL A 402 20.52 -28.27 -13.35
N GLY A 403 21.39 -27.44 -12.79
CA GLY A 403 21.78 -26.18 -13.40
C GLY A 403 22.81 -26.34 -14.55
N PRO A 404 23.03 -25.28 -15.34
CA PRO A 404 23.83 -25.34 -16.55
C PRO A 404 25.29 -25.76 -16.34
N TRP A 405 25.94 -25.36 -15.23
CA TRP A 405 27.35 -25.67 -14.99
C TRP A 405 27.54 -27.15 -14.68
N THR A 406 26.71 -27.69 -13.80
CA THR A 406 26.74 -29.10 -13.45
C THR A 406 26.38 -29.98 -14.64
N ILE A 407 25.39 -29.59 -15.47
CA ILE A 407 25.13 -30.32 -16.71
C ILE A 407 26.37 -30.32 -17.59
N ALA A 408 26.98 -29.16 -17.85
CA ALA A 408 28.16 -29.04 -18.70
C ALA A 408 29.30 -29.96 -18.21
N MET A 409 29.56 -29.95 -16.92
CA MET A 409 30.57 -30.79 -16.29
C MET A 409 30.28 -32.29 -16.44
N LEU A 410 29.01 -32.70 -16.31
CA LEU A 410 28.57 -34.08 -16.54
C LEU A 410 28.64 -34.49 -18.03
N LEU A 411 28.52 -33.56 -18.98
CA LEU A 411 28.68 -33.85 -20.41
C LEU A 411 30.15 -34.03 -20.81
N ARG A 412 31.07 -33.25 -20.22
CA ARG A 412 32.50 -33.20 -20.58
C ARG A 412 33.40 -34.14 -19.79
N ASN A 413 32.98 -34.53 -18.58
CA ASN A 413 33.81 -35.08 -17.48
C ASN A 413 34.37 -33.96 -16.58
N PRO A 414 34.23 -34.05 -15.24
CA PRO A 414 34.67 -33.02 -14.32
C PRO A 414 36.15 -32.64 -14.40
N GLU A 415 37.06 -33.61 -14.48
CA GLU A 415 38.50 -33.34 -14.50
C GLU A 415 38.89 -32.58 -15.78
N MET A 416 38.38 -33.05 -16.92
CA MET A 416 38.59 -32.40 -18.22
C MET A 416 37.97 -31.02 -18.27
N MET A 417 36.75 -30.85 -17.74
CA MET A 417 36.06 -29.56 -17.68
C MET A 417 36.88 -28.53 -16.89
N LEU A 418 37.50 -28.93 -15.77
CA LEU A 418 38.35 -28.04 -14.98
C LEU A 418 39.63 -27.65 -15.72
N LEU A 419 40.30 -28.59 -16.38
CA LEU A 419 41.47 -28.30 -17.22
C LEU A 419 41.10 -27.34 -18.36
N ASP A 420 39.94 -27.56 -18.98
CA ASP A 420 39.43 -26.74 -20.08
C ASP A 420 39.15 -25.28 -19.66
N THR A 421 38.89 -24.99 -18.37
CA THR A 421 38.78 -23.59 -17.88
C THR A 421 40.08 -22.80 -18.05
N PHE A 422 41.22 -23.49 -18.13
CA PHE A 422 42.52 -22.88 -18.39
C PHE A 422 42.94 -23.03 -19.85
N GLU A 423 42.79 -24.24 -20.41
CA GLU A 423 43.32 -24.57 -21.75
C GLU A 423 42.44 -24.06 -22.89
N ASP A 424 41.12 -23.97 -22.68
CA ASP A 424 40.15 -23.59 -23.71
C ASP A 424 38.90 -22.90 -23.12
N PRO A 425 39.04 -21.68 -22.58
CA PRO A 425 37.94 -20.94 -21.97
C PRO A 425 36.74 -20.72 -22.91
N GLN A 426 36.99 -20.60 -24.22
CA GLN A 426 35.92 -20.39 -25.20
C GLN A 426 35.02 -21.62 -25.32
N PHE A 427 35.59 -22.83 -25.34
CA PHE A 427 34.80 -24.06 -25.32
C PHE A 427 33.87 -24.13 -24.10
N ILE A 428 34.33 -23.68 -22.93
CA ILE A 428 33.49 -23.62 -21.72
C ILE A 428 32.31 -22.68 -21.92
N HIS A 429 32.53 -21.48 -22.48
CA HIS A 429 31.45 -20.54 -22.77
C HIS A 429 30.44 -21.07 -23.80
N ASP A 430 30.92 -21.76 -24.84
CA ASP A 430 30.07 -22.37 -25.86
C ASP A 430 29.23 -23.51 -25.28
N LEU A 431 29.82 -24.35 -24.43
CA LEU A 431 29.11 -25.41 -23.72
C LEU A 431 28.09 -24.85 -22.72
N MET A 432 28.47 -23.85 -21.93
CA MET A 432 27.58 -23.15 -21.01
C MET A 432 26.41 -22.50 -21.73
N ARG A 433 26.61 -22.01 -22.96
CA ARG A 433 25.52 -21.48 -23.76
C ARG A 433 24.47 -22.57 -24.04
N VAL A 434 24.92 -23.74 -24.50
CA VAL A 434 24.05 -24.88 -24.80
C VAL A 434 23.28 -25.34 -23.56
N THR A 435 23.97 -25.55 -22.44
CA THR A 435 23.32 -26.06 -21.22
C THR A 435 22.39 -25.03 -20.59
N THR A 436 22.69 -23.74 -20.67
CA THR A 436 21.78 -22.69 -20.19
C THR A 436 20.52 -22.58 -21.03
N ASP A 437 20.63 -22.69 -22.36
CA ASP A 437 19.47 -22.68 -23.24
C ASP A 437 18.60 -23.93 -23.02
N PHE A 438 19.22 -25.08 -22.74
CA PHE A 438 18.50 -26.25 -22.26
C PHE A 438 17.78 -25.99 -20.93
N CYS A 439 18.46 -25.42 -19.92
CA CYS A 439 17.84 -25.12 -18.62
C CYS A 439 16.62 -24.19 -18.75
N LYS A 440 16.59 -23.25 -19.72
CA LYS A 440 15.40 -22.43 -20.00
C LYS A 440 14.24 -23.27 -20.53
N VAL A 441 14.50 -24.12 -21.54
CA VAL A 441 13.50 -25.00 -22.16
C VAL A 441 12.98 -26.03 -21.15
N TRP A 442 13.87 -26.61 -20.37
CA TRP A 442 13.57 -27.59 -19.34
C TRP A 442 12.79 -26.97 -18.17
N GLY A 443 13.27 -25.85 -17.64
CA GLY A 443 12.58 -25.13 -16.59
C GLY A 443 11.21 -24.62 -17.02
N ASP A 444 11.01 -24.20 -18.28
CA ASP A 444 9.69 -23.86 -18.80
C ASP A 444 8.73 -25.06 -18.79
N ALA A 445 9.21 -26.26 -19.10
CA ALA A 445 8.41 -27.47 -19.04
C ALA A 445 7.99 -27.82 -17.61
N ILE A 446 8.91 -27.67 -16.64
CA ILE A 446 8.63 -27.87 -15.21
C ILE A 446 7.64 -26.82 -14.69
N VAL A 447 7.87 -25.53 -14.96
CA VAL A 447 7.02 -24.41 -14.49
C VAL A 447 5.59 -24.54 -15.00
N LYS A 448 5.37 -25.09 -16.20
CA LYS A 448 4.01 -25.37 -16.72
C LYS A 448 3.20 -26.30 -15.82
N THR A 449 3.84 -27.16 -15.02
CA THR A 449 3.14 -28.00 -14.04
C THR A 449 2.66 -27.22 -12.82
N LYS A 450 3.12 -25.96 -12.64
CA LYS A 450 2.87 -25.06 -11.50
C LYS A 450 3.59 -25.44 -10.20
N ILE A 451 4.59 -26.32 -10.29
CA ILE A 451 5.51 -26.61 -9.19
C ILE A 451 6.60 -25.53 -9.09
N GLY A 452 7.16 -25.31 -7.89
CA GLY A 452 8.32 -24.42 -7.72
C GLY A 452 9.56 -24.97 -8.44
N LEU A 453 10.45 -24.10 -8.90
CA LEU A 453 11.63 -24.48 -9.67
C LEU A 453 12.93 -24.21 -8.88
N SER A 454 13.73 -25.26 -8.73
CA SER A 454 15.09 -25.20 -8.17
C SER A 454 16.10 -25.71 -9.18
N PHE A 455 17.24 -25.05 -9.29
CA PHE A 455 18.42 -25.56 -9.99
C PHE A 455 19.49 -25.97 -8.98
N SER A 456 19.90 -27.23 -9.00
CA SER A 456 20.99 -27.76 -8.18
C SER A 456 22.30 -27.68 -8.97
N GLU A 457 23.33 -27.12 -8.34
CA GLU A 457 24.63 -26.81 -8.92
C GLU A 457 25.77 -27.31 -8.00
N PRO A 458 25.82 -28.61 -7.64
CA PRO A 458 26.83 -29.14 -6.72
C PRO A 458 28.26 -28.85 -7.17
N THR A 459 28.50 -28.83 -8.48
CA THR A 459 29.83 -28.63 -9.05
C THR A 459 30.24 -27.16 -9.20
N ALA A 460 29.33 -26.21 -8.90
CA ALA A 460 29.67 -24.79 -8.82
C ALA A 460 30.27 -24.41 -7.45
N SER A 461 30.49 -25.41 -6.58
CA SER A 461 31.08 -25.27 -5.26
C SER A 461 32.49 -24.69 -5.31
N ILE A 462 32.83 -23.85 -4.34
CA ILE A 462 34.19 -23.32 -4.15
C ILE A 462 35.16 -24.39 -3.62
N SER A 463 34.63 -25.53 -3.16
CA SER A 463 35.44 -26.72 -2.91
C SER A 463 36.01 -27.34 -4.20
N LEU A 464 35.45 -27.00 -5.37
CA LEU A 464 35.86 -27.55 -6.67
C LEU A 464 36.34 -26.47 -7.66
N VAL A 465 35.74 -25.28 -7.65
CA VAL A 465 35.95 -24.23 -8.65
C VAL A 465 36.35 -22.93 -7.93
N SER A 466 37.33 -22.18 -8.44
CA SER A 466 37.72 -20.92 -7.79
C SER A 466 36.58 -19.88 -7.86
N PRO A 467 36.53 -18.89 -6.94
CA PRO A 467 35.56 -17.80 -7.03
C PRO A 467 35.64 -17.01 -8.34
N ASP A 468 36.84 -16.88 -8.91
CA ASP A 468 37.03 -16.18 -10.19
C ASP A 468 36.46 -16.99 -11.35
N ASN A 469 36.69 -18.31 -11.37
CA ASN A 469 36.05 -19.19 -12.34
C ASN A 469 34.51 -19.18 -12.21
N TYR A 470 33.96 -19.06 -10.98
CA TYR A 470 32.53 -18.87 -10.81
C TYR A 470 32.05 -17.57 -11.48
N ARG A 471 32.75 -16.45 -11.25
CA ARG A 471 32.39 -15.13 -11.80
C ARG A 471 32.47 -15.08 -13.32
N ASP A 472 33.44 -15.78 -13.90
CA ASP A 472 33.67 -15.76 -15.34
C ASP A 472 32.77 -16.76 -16.08
N PHE A 473 32.71 -18.00 -15.61
CA PHE A 473 32.07 -19.10 -16.34
C PHE A 473 30.66 -19.46 -15.88
N ILE A 474 30.24 -19.04 -14.69
CA ILE A 474 28.98 -19.51 -14.07
C ILE A 474 28.00 -18.35 -13.82
N ALA A 475 28.42 -17.31 -13.11
CA ALA A 475 27.58 -16.19 -12.70
C ALA A 475 26.83 -15.50 -13.87
N PRO A 476 27.44 -15.26 -15.06
CA PRO A 476 26.73 -14.62 -16.17
C PRO A 476 25.54 -15.46 -16.65
N TYR A 477 25.71 -16.78 -16.69
CA TYR A 477 24.68 -17.72 -17.14
C TYR A 477 23.60 -17.94 -16.07
N HIS A 478 23.99 -17.97 -14.79
CA HIS A 478 23.05 -17.94 -13.68
C HIS A 478 22.18 -16.68 -13.69
N LYS A 479 22.80 -15.49 -13.87
CA LYS A 479 22.10 -14.21 -13.99
C LYS A 479 21.10 -14.23 -15.13
N GLU A 480 21.50 -14.72 -16.30
CA GLU A 480 20.63 -14.85 -17.46
C GLU A 480 19.44 -15.78 -17.19
N LEU A 481 19.69 -16.94 -16.58
CA LEU A 481 18.65 -17.92 -16.25
C LEU A 481 17.65 -17.32 -15.24
N VAL A 482 18.15 -16.65 -14.20
CA VAL A 482 17.32 -15.95 -13.21
C VAL A 482 16.47 -14.87 -13.89
N ASP A 483 17.07 -14.01 -14.72
CA ASP A 483 16.35 -12.93 -15.39
C ASP A 483 15.25 -13.47 -16.33
N TYR A 484 15.52 -14.58 -17.02
CA TYR A 484 14.56 -15.26 -17.89
C TYR A 484 13.30 -15.69 -17.12
N PHE A 485 13.47 -16.37 -15.98
CA PHE A 485 12.33 -16.82 -15.16
C PHE A 485 11.68 -15.71 -14.37
N LYS A 486 12.45 -14.70 -13.93
CA LYS A 486 11.94 -13.50 -13.28
C LYS A 486 11.01 -12.70 -14.20
N ALA A 487 11.32 -12.59 -15.50
CA ALA A 487 10.43 -11.98 -16.49
C ALA A 487 9.07 -12.70 -16.59
N LYS A 488 9.03 -13.99 -16.23
CA LYS A 488 7.83 -14.82 -16.17
C LYS A 488 7.17 -14.86 -14.77
N LYS A 489 7.65 -14.03 -13.83
CA LYS A 489 7.21 -13.99 -12.43
C LYS A 489 7.45 -15.30 -11.66
N VAL A 490 8.49 -16.04 -12.04
CA VAL A 490 8.94 -17.25 -11.36
C VAL A 490 10.24 -16.94 -10.62
N GLY A 491 10.25 -17.15 -9.30
CA GLY A 491 11.47 -17.11 -8.50
C GLY A 491 12.22 -18.43 -8.61
N LEU A 492 13.54 -18.38 -8.61
CA LEU A 492 14.40 -19.56 -8.65
C LEU A 492 15.06 -19.80 -7.29
N THR A 493 15.08 -21.07 -6.91
CA THR A 493 15.97 -21.58 -5.86
C THR A 493 17.26 -22.09 -6.50
N THR A 494 18.40 -21.84 -5.86
CA THR A 494 19.66 -22.53 -6.19
C THR A 494 20.12 -23.37 -5.00
N HIS A 495 20.67 -24.55 -5.27
CA HIS A 495 21.40 -25.34 -4.27
C HIS A 495 22.85 -25.52 -4.73
N ILE A 496 23.82 -25.24 -3.87
CA ILE A 496 25.26 -25.45 -4.14
C ILE A 496 25.86 -26.21 -2.96
N CYS A 497 26.49 -27.35 -3.24
CA CYS A 497 27.13 -28.19 -2.22
C CYS A 497 28.48 -27.60 -1.77
N GLY A 498 29.02 -28.09 -0.65
CA GLY A 498 30.32 -27.68 -0.13
C GLY A 498 30.46 -26.19 0.18
N THR A 499 31.69 -25.68 0.09
CA THR A 499 32.03 -24.29 0.42
C THR A 499 31.44 -23.34 -0.63
N THR A 500 30.59 -22.42 -0.19
CA THR A 500 29.85 -21.47 -1.04
C THR A 500 29.97 -20.03 -0.54
N TYR A 501 30.33 -19.81 0.73
CA TYR A 501 30.39 -18.47 1.33
C TYR A 501 31.24 -17.41 0.58
N PRO A 502 32.31 -17.75 -0.17
CA PRO A 502 33.09 -16.77 -0.92
C PRO A 502 32.36 -16.12 -2.09
N ILE A 503 31.21 -16.68 -2.51
CA ILE A 503 30.43 -16.23 -3.67
C ILE A 503 28.98 -15.87 -3.32
N PHE A 504 28.64 -15.69 -2.04
CA PHE A 504 27.27 -15.33 -1.65
C PHE A 504 26.83 -13.99 -2.24
N GLU A 505 27.70 -12.97 -2.25
CA GLU A 505 27.42 -11.69 -2.91
C GLU A 505 27.11 -11.88 -4.40
N ASP A 506 27.86 -12.76 -5.08
CA ASP A 506 27.69 -13.07 -6.51
C ASP A 506 26.35 -13.79 -6.76
N ILE A 507 26.01 -14.80 -5.94
CA ILE A 507 24.72 -15.53 -6.00
C ILE A 507 23.54 -14.58 -5.76
N ILE A 508 23.63 -13.73 -4.74
CA ILE A 508 22.58 -12.74 -4.44
C ILE A 508 22.49 -11.71 -5.57
N GLY A 509 23.63 -11.31 -6.15
CA GLY A 509 23.71 -10.44 -7.31
C GLY A 509 23.06 -11.02 -8.57
N CYS A 510 23.12 -12.35 -8.75
CA CYS A 510 22.39 -13.06 -9.80
C CYS A 510 20.87 -12.92 -9.65
N GLY A 511 20.38 -12.76 -8.41
CA GLY A 511 18.97 -12.48 -8.11
C GLY A 511 18.14 -13.72 -7.77
N PHE A 512 18.77 -14.83 -7.39
CA PHE A 512 18.06 -16.00 -6.86
C PHE A 512 17.18 -15.58 -5.66
N THR A 513 15.93 -16.03 -5.64
CA THR A 513 14.99 -15.69 -4.57
C THR A 513 15.28 -16.47 -3.29
N THR A 514 15.90 -17.63 -3.46
CA THR A 514 16.13 -18.61 -2.40
C THR A 514 17.46 -19.32 -2.67
N VAL A 515 18.26 -19.50 -1.63
CA VAL A 515 19.57 -20.13 -1.71
C VAL A 515 19.64 -21.23 -0.65
N SER A 516 19.87 -22.45 -1.11
CA SER A 516 20.22 -23.60 -0.29
C SER A 516 21.72 -23.84 -0.41
N PHE A 517 22.38 -24.08 0.72
CA PHE A 517 23.83 -24.27 0.75
C PHE A 517 24.21 -25.26 1.85
N ASP A 518 25.35 -25.90 1.63
CA ASP A 518 25.88 -26.95 2.50
C ASP A 518 26.53 -26.38 3.78
N LEU A 519 27.06 -27.26 4.61
CA LEU A 519 28.02 -26.91 5.65
C LEU A 519 29.41 -26.71 5.06
N ASP A 520 30.20 -25.87 5.70
CA ASP A 520 31.63 -25.79 5.41
C ASP A 520 32.34 -26.92 6.17
N GLN A 521 32.70 -27.99 5.45
CA GLN A 521 33.38 -29.17 6.01
C GLN A 521 34.90 -29.00 6.12
N GLN A 522 35.39 -27.76 6.17
CA GLN A 522 36.82 -27.47 6.21
C GLN A 522 37.50 -28.13 7.43
N ALA A 523 38.50 -28.96 7.17
CA ALA A 523 39.17 -29.75 8.19
C ALA A 523 40.00 -28.93 9.18
N ASP A 524 40.47 -27.74 8.77
CA ASP A 524 41.13 -26.78 9.67
C ASP A 524 40.09 -25.89 10.36
N PRO A 525 39.91 -26.00 11.69
CA PRO A 525 38.96 -25.18 12.43
C PRO A 525 39.21 -23.67 12.33
N LYS A 526 40.43 -23.23 11.98
CA LYS A 526 40.76 -21.81 11.78
C LYS A 526 40.21 -21.26 10.47
N LEU A 527 39.90 -22.14 9.53
CA LEU A 527 39.38 -21.80 8.20
C LEU A 527 37.88 -22.07 8.07
N HIS A 528 37.27 -22.68 9.09
CA HIS A 528 35.84 -22.98 9.13
C HIS A 528 35.01 -21.70 9.20
N VAL A 529 33.98 -21.61 8.35
CA VAL A 529 32.99 -20.54 8.35
C VAL A 529 31.60 -21.12 8.49
N ASP A 530 30.81 -20.63 9.47
CA ASP A 530 29.38 -20.92 9.50
C ASP A 530 28.69 -20.22 8.31
N GLN A 531 28.48 -21.00 7.26
CA GLN A 531 27.92 -20.51 6.00
C GLN A 531 26.51 -19.92 6.18
N LEU A 532 25.74 -20.39 7.17
CA LEU A 532 24.40 -19.87 7.41
C LEU A 532 24.45 -18.47 8.03
N GLU A 533 25.27 -18.29 9.06
CA GLU A 533 25.47 -16.98 9.68
C GLU A 533 26.03 -15.98 8.67
N ARG A 534 27.05 -16.40 7.90
CA ARG A 534 27.63 -15.57 6.84
C ARG A 534 26.61 -15.21 5.77
N PHE A 535 25.75 -16.14 5.36
CA PHE A 535 24.70 -15.86 4.39
C PHE A 535 23.71 -14.82 4.93
N VAL A 536 23.26 -14.96 6.19
CA VAL A 536 22.33 -14.00 6.81
C VAL A 536 22.92 -12.59 6.83
N GLU A 537 24.21 -12.48 7.18
CA GLU A 537 24.95 -11.21 7.20
C GLU A 537 25.00 -10.53 5.82
N VAL A 538 25.29 -11.30 4.77
CA VAL A 538 25.44 -10.80 3.40
C VAL A 538 24.08 -10.54 2.74
N ALA A 539 23.14 -11.48 2.89
CA ALA A 539 21.82 -11.42 2.25
C ALA A 539 21.00 -10.23 2.74
N LYS A 540 21.04 -9.91 4.04
CA LYS A 540 20.25 -8.83 4.66
C LYS A 540 18.77 -8.89 4.25
N GLY A 541 18.23 -10.11 4.20
CA GLY A 541 16.85 -10.40 3.81
C GLY A 541 16.55 -10.38 2.30
N ARG A 542 17.53 -10.11 1.42
CA ARG A 542 17.33 -10.07 -0.04
C ARG A 542 16.97 -11.42 -0.67
N ALA A 543 17.35 -12.52 -0.03
CA ALA A 543 17.04 -13.89 -0.46
C ALA A 543 16.63 -14.74 0.76
N VAL A 544 15.87 -15.82 0.52
CA VAL A 544 15.52 -16.82 1.54
C VAL A 544 16.71 -17.77 1.71
N ALA A 545 17.11 -18.05 2.95
CA ALA A 545 18.09 -19.09 3.26
C ALA A 545 17.40 -20.45 3.47
N ILE A 546 18.00 -21.52 2.95
CA ILE A 546 17.60 -22.91 3.21
C ILE A 546 18.81 -23.69 3.72
N GLY A 547 18.66 -24.35 4.87
CA GLY A 547 19.69 -25.23 5.42
C GLY A 547 19.92 -25.00 6.92
N ASN A 548 21.07 -25.37 7.47
CA ASN A 548 22.03 -26.31 6.85
C ASN A 548 22.49 -27.34 7.88
N VAL A 549 21.56 -28.08 8.48
CA VAL A 549 21.88 -29.21 9.38
C VAL A 549 22.64 -30.28 8.62
N ASP A 550 23.71 -30.83 9.19
CA ASP A 550 24.58 -31.80 8.52
C ASP A 550 23.81 -33.04 8.04
N ALA A 551 23.74 -33.23 6.71
CA ALA A 551 23.04 -34.35 6.11
C ALA A 551 23.68 -35.71 6.47
N THR A 552 25.00 -35.75 6.74
CA THR A 552 25.71 -37.01 7.02
C THR A 552 25.34 -37.62 8.37
N ARG A 553 24.91 -36.80 9.33
CA ARG A 553 24.49 -37.23 10.67
C ARG A 553 23.22 -38.08 10.68
N PHE A 554 22.46 -38.08 9.58
CA PHE A 554 21.24 -38.88 9.45
C PHE A 554 21.48 -40.38 9.33
N GLU A 555 22.72 -40.83 9.10
CA GLU A 555 23.08 -42.25 9.26
C GLU A 555 23.21 -42.64 10.73
N LYS A 556 23.88 -41.79 11.51
CA LYS A 556 24.20 -42.05 12.91
C LYS A 556 24.57 -40.78 13.68
N THR A 557 23.77 -40.43 14.67
CA THR A 557 24.04 -39.38 15.67
C THR A 557 23.21 -39.66 16.93
N THR A 558 23.39 -38.88 17.99
CA THR A 558 22.47 -38.88 19.14
C THR A 558 21.34 -37.86 18.95
N LYS A 559 20.27 -38.01 19.73
CA LYS A 559 19.16 -37.05 19.70
C LYS A 559 19.63 -35.65 20.14
N GLU A 560 20.50 -35.59 21.15
CA GLU A 560 21.03 -34.35 21.71
C GLU A 560 21.90 -33.60 20.71
N GLU A 561 22.70 -34.32 19.92
CA GLU A 561 23.53 -33.75 18.84
C GLU A 561 22.66 -33.17 17.72
N MET A 562 21.61 -33.90 17.30
CA MET A 562 20.65 -33.41 16.30
C MET A 562 19.89 -32.18 16.80
N GLU A 563 19.44 -32.18 18.06
CA GLU A 563 18.80 -31.04 18.70
C GLU A 563 19.72 -29.81 18.71
N ALA A 564 21.02 -30.00 18.98
CA ALA A 564 22.01 -28.94 18.97
C ALA A 564 22.21 -28.33 17.58
N ASP A 565 22.29 -29.15 16.52
CA ASP A 565 22.44 -28.67 15.15
C ASP A 565 21.21 -27.89 14.66
N VAL A 566 20.02 -28.39 14.97
CA VAL A 566 18.76 -27.70 14.67
C VAL A 566 18.72 -26.35 15.38
N ARG A 567 19.06 -26.33 16.68
CA ARG A 567 19.10 -25.08 17.47
C ARG A 567 20.07 -24.08 16.87
N ARG A 568 21.30 -24.50 16.51
CA ARG A 568 22.29 -23.64 15.86
C ARG A 568 21.71 -22.95 14.63
N CYS A 569 21.06 -23.71 13.75
CA CYS A 569 20.49 -23.17 12.52
C CYS A 569 19.38 -22.13 12.80
N ILE A 570 18.47 -22.45 13.72
CA ILE A 570 17.35 -21.58 14.06
C ILE A 570 17.84 -20.29 14.70
N ASP A 571 18.75 -20.38 15.68
CA ASP A 571 19.24 -19.23 16.41
C ASP A 571 20.08 -18.30 15.50
N ALA A 572 20.77 -18.85 14.48
CA ALA A 572 21.53 -18.08 13.50
C ALA A 572 20.65 -17.30 12.49
N ALA A 573 19.53 -17.85 12.04
CA ALA A 573 18.83 -17.33 10.86
C ALA A 573 17.35 -16.95 11.06
N ALA A 574 16.67 -17.47 12.10
CA ALA A 574 15.21 -17.36 12.16
C ALA A 574 14.69 -15.98 12.61
N LYS A 575 15.49 -15.20 13.35
CA LYS A 575 15.06 -13.94 14.01
C LYS A 575 14.47 -12.91 13.05
N HIS A 576 14.92 -12.91 11.79
CA HIS A 576 14.51 -11.94 10.78
C HIS A 576 13.53 -12.49 9.75
N SER A 577 12.98 -13.70 9.97
CA SER A 577 12.27 -14.48 8.94
C SER A 577 13.16 -14.69 7.69
N GLY A 578 12.59 -15.12 6.57
CA GLY A 578 13.36 -15.41 5.36
C GLY A 578 14.27 -16.62 5.48
N PHE A 579 13.94 -17.56 6.36
CA PHE A 579 14.69 -18.79 6.60
C PHE A 579 13.75 -20.00 6.57
N ILE A 580 14.20 -21.08 5.94
CA ILE A 580 13.57 -22.39 5.99
C ILE A 580 14.64 -23.36 6.51
N LEU A 581 14.35 -24.01 7.63
CA LEU A 581 15.26 -24.99 8.19
C LEU A 581 15.30 -26.23 7.29
N SER A 582 16.50 -26.65 6.92
CA SER A 582 16.68 -27.85 6.11
C SER A 582 18.02 -28.51 6.39
N THR A 583 18.22 -29.67 5.79
CA THR A 583 19.52 -30.33 5.76
C THR A 583 20.45 -29.59 4.80
N SER A 584 21.75 -29.79 4.98
CA SER A 584 22.81 -29.14 4.22
C SER A 584 22.88 -29.68 2.78
N CYS A 585 22.46 -30.93 2.58
CA CYS A 585 22.33 -31.61 1.29
C CYS A 585 21.24 -32.71 1.37
N GLU A 586 21.09 -33.52 0.32
CA GLU A 586 20.32 -34.77 0.36
C GLU A 586 20.86 -35.69 1.44
N ILE A 587 19.99 -36.22 2.29
CA ILE A 587 20.37 -37.20 3.30
C ILE A 587 20.69 -38.56 2.66
N PRO A 588 21.63 -39.35 3.21
CA PRO A 588 21.99 -40.65 2.64
C PRO A 588 20.77 -41.56 2.42
N PRO A 589 20.71 -42.33 1.31
CA PRO A 589 19.55 -43.16 1.00
C PRO A 589 19.19 -44.17 2.09
N ARG A 590 20.14 -44.60 2.93
CA ARG A 590 19.91 -45.54 4.04
C ARG A 590 19.97 -44.88 5.41
N SER A 591 19.65 -43.59 5.48
CA SER A 591 19.53 -42.83 6.74
C SER A 591 18.57 -43.51 7.71
N ASN A 592 18.77 -43.30 9.01
CA ASN A 592 17.89 -43.82 10.05
C ASN A 592 16.59 -42.99 10.11
N PRO A 593 15.41 -43.60 9.87
CA PRO A 593 14.12 -42.90 9.90
C PRO A 593 13.81 -42.21 11.24
N GLU A 594 14.38 -42.71 12.33
CA GLU A 594 14.21 -42.13 13.67
C GLU A 594 14.95 -40.79 13.82
N ILE A 595 16.11 -40.64 13.16
CA ILE A 595 16.86 -39.38 13.18
C ILE A 595 16.12 -38.28 12.41
N VAL A 596 15.40 -38.64 11.33
CA VAL A 596 14.48 -37.72 10.63
C VAL A 596 13.39 -37.24 11.57
N LYS A 597 12.84 -38.13 12.41
CA LYS A 597 11.85 -37.75 13.41
C LYS A 597 12.44 -36.76 14.42
N TRP A 598 13.64 -37.02 14.95
CA TRP A 598 14.30 -36.10 15.88
C TRP A 598 14.49 -34.72 15.26
N PHE A 599 15.00 -34.64 14.03
CA PHE A 599 15.14 -33.37 13.31
C PHE A 599 13.82 -32.60 13.20
N MET A 600 12.74 -33.27 12.78
CA MET A 600 11.42 -32.63 12.62
C MET A 600 10.83 -32.17 13.96
N ASP A 601 10.89 -33.00 14.99
CA ASP A 601 10.40 -32.65 16.33
C ASP A 601 11.18 -31.45 16.91
N SER A 602 12.51 -31.48 16.84
CA SER A 602 13.37 -30.38 17.30
C SER A 602 13.09 -29.09 16.54
N ALA A 603 12.84 -29.17 15.24
CA ALA A 603 12.48 -28.02 14.42
C ALA A 603 11.14 -27.40 14.83
N HIS A 604 10.15 -28.24 15.14
CA HIS A 604 8.86 -27.79 15.63
C HIS A 604 8.96 -27.13 17.01
N ASP A 605 9.83 -27.65 17.87
CA ASP A 605 10.00 -27.13 19.22
C ASP A 605 10.83 -25.84 19.28
N PHE A 606 12.02 -25.86 18.69
CA PHE A 606 12.92 -24.71 18.73
C PHE A 606 12.53 -23.62 17.72
N GLY A 607 11.75 -23.97 16.70
CA GLY A 607 11.33 -23.07 15.62
C GLY A 607 10.14 -22.17 15.95
N ARG A 608 9.50 -22.32 17.12
CA ARG A 608 8.36 -21.47 17.51
C ARG A 608 8.80 -20.00 17.60
N TYR A 609 8.10 -19.12 16.89
CA TYR A 609 8.48 -17.70 16.88
C TYR A 609 8.29 -17.01 18.23
N GLU A 610 7.38 -17.51 19.07
CA GLU A 610 7.26 -17.10 20.47
C GLU A 610 8.58 -17.28 21.24
N ARG A 611 9.27 -18.42 21.05
CA ARG A 611 10.59 -18.69 21.65
C ARG A 611 11.67 -17.79 21.06
N ILE A 612 11.65 -17.59 19.74
CA ILE A 612 12.72 -16.91 19.00
C ILE A 612 12.69 -15.40 19.24
N LEU A 613 11.50 -14.83 19.41
CA LEU A 613 11.28 -13.38 19.50
C LEU A 613 10.94 -12.88 20.90
N GLY A 614 10.45 -13.75 21.78
CA GLY A 614 10.26 -13.47 23.21
C GLY A 614 11.56 -13.60 23.98
#